data_AF-A0A925P3D3-F1
#
_entry.id   AF-A0A925P3D3-F1
#
_cell.length_a   1.000
_cell.length_b   1.000
_cell.length_c   1.000
_cell.angle_alpha   90.00
_cell.angle_beta   90.00
_cell.angle_gamma   90.00
#
_symmetry.space_group_name_H-M   'P 1'
#
loop_
_entity.id
_entity.type
_entity.pdbx_description
1 polymer ?
#
loop_
_entity_poly.entity_id
_entity_poly.type
_entity_poly.pdbx_seq_one_letter_code
_entity_poly.pdbx_strand_id
1 'polypeptide(L)'
;MPAPSPLRAALLAARANLAPGLVLQGFAAAIVAGYYLAPPVRTALERLAVFRGEVGLPFAVVSTGIFGAVIPFVILRLSAATRNRYTLAQMSALVAFWAYKGVEISLFYALQARVFGEEQTVFTIVAKTLVDQFVYGPTLAAPLTWLVYAWVELRFDTRALIADLRAPGLYRERIFPLLVTSWSVWLPTVVIIYLLPTALQLPLQNIVCCFFTLLIIFMTRRPTGAV
;
A
#
# COMPACT_ATOMS: atom_id res chain seq x y z
N MET A 1 -14.74 25.33 17.63
CA MET A 1 -14.15 25.44 16.29
C MET A 1 -14.83 24.39 15.40
N PRO A 2 -15.34 24.75 14.21
CA PRO A 2 -15.93 23.76 13.30
C PRO A 2 -14.85 22.77 12.84
N ALA A 3 -15.22 21.49 12.71
CA ALA A 3 -14.32 20.45 12.22
C ALA A 3 -13.79 20.82 10.81
N PRO A 4 -12.50 20.63 10.52
CA PRO A 4 -11.96 20.94 9.19
C PRO A 4 -12.69 20.11 8.13
N SER A 5 -12.98 20.73 6.98
CA SER A 5 -13.56 20.01 5.83
C SER A 5 -12.74 18.76 5.50
N PRO A 6 -13.33 17.65 5.05
CA PRO A 6 -12.61 16.40 4.77
C PRO A 6 -11.39 16.57 3.85
N LEU A 7 -11.48 17.49 2.87
CA LEU A 7 -10.37 17.84 1.99
C LEU A 7 -9.21 18.50 2.75
N ARG A 8 -9.50 19.44 3.64
CA ARG A 8 -8.48 20.09 4.47
C ARG A 8 -7.78 19.09 5.39
N ALA A 9 -8.52 18.15 5.96
CA ALA A 9 -7.94 17.07 6.76
C ALA A 9 -7.03 16.17 5.91
N ALA A 10 -7.46 15.79 4.71
CA ALA A 10 -6.66 15.01 3.76
C ALA A 10 -5.37 15.74 3.36
N LEU A 11 -5.44 17.04 3.08
CA LEU A 11 -4.26 17.84 2.72
C LEU A 11 -3.27 17.97 3.87
N LEU A 12 -3.75 18.10 5.11
CA LEU A 12 -2.90 18.09 6.29
C LEU A 12 -2.25 16.72 6.50
N ALA A 13 -2.99 15.63 6.29
CA ALA A 13 -2.45 14.28 6.35
C ALA A 13 -1.40 14.04 5.25
N ALA A 14 -1.68 14.46 4.01
CA ALA A 14 -0.73 14.40 2.90
C ALA A 14 0.56 15.14 3.25
N ARG A 15 0.46 16.37 3.79
CA ARG A 15 1.61 17.15 4.26
C ARG A 15 2.40 16.46 5.37
N ALA A 16 1.72 15.89 6.37
CA ALA A 16 2.36 15.14 7.44
C ALA A 16 3.10 13.90 6.93
N ASN A 17 2.60 13.31 5.84
CA ASN A 17 3.17 12.12 5.21
C ASN A 17 4.22 12.43 4.12
N LEU A 18 4.55 13.70 3.85
CA LEU A 18 5.55 14.05 2.83
C LEU A 18 6.95 13.53 3.20
N ALA A 19 7.43 13.83 4.41
CA ALA A 19 8.75 13.39 4.85
C ALA A 19 8.91 11.85 4.85
N PRO A 20 8.02 11.05 5.48
CA PRO A 20 8.12 9.59 5.40
C PRO A 20 7.92 9.09 3.97
N GLY A 21 7.07 9.74 3.18
CA GLY A 21 6.88 9.44 1.76
C GLY A 21 8.16 9.61 0.96
N LEU A 22 8.91 10.70 1.15
CA LEU A 22 10.17 10.98 0.46
C LEU A 22 11.27 9.97 0.84
N VAL A 23 11.37 9.58 2.11
CA VAL A 23 12.33 8.54 2.55
C VAL A 23 12.02 7.21 1.85
N LEU A 24 10.74 6.86 1.79
CA LEU A 24 10.28 5.63 1.15
C LEU A 24 10.46 5.66 -0.38
N GLN A 25 10.18 6.79 -1.02
CA GLN A 25 10.43 7.00 -2.45
C GLN A 25 11.93 6.94 -2.75
N GLY A 26 12.77 7.56 -1.92
CA GLY A 26 14.23 7.50 -2.04
C GLY A 26 14.76 6.07 -1.88
N PHE A 27 14.23 5.31 -0.92
CA PHE A 27 14.57 3.90 -0.75
C PHE A 27 14.16 3.06 -1.97
N ALA A 28 12.94 3.22 -2.47
CA ALA A 28 12.48 2.53 -3.67
C ALA A 28 13.34 2.90 -4.89
N ALA A 29 13.63 4.18 -5.09
CA ALA A 29 14.48 4.67 -6.16
C ALA A 29 15.92 4.12 -6.06
N ALA A 30 16.46 3.96 -4.85
CA ALA A 30 17.76 3.36 -4.62
C ALA A 30 17.80 1.87 -5.04
N ILE A 31 16.72 1.12 -4.81
CA ILE A 31 16.60 -0.28 -5.30
C ILE A 31 16.59 -0.31 -6.82
N VAL A 32 15.80 0.56 -7.46
CA VAL A 32 15.74 0.66 -8.93
C VAL A 32 17.07 1.07 -9.52
N ALA A 33 17.72 2.09 -8.94
CA ALA A 33 19.06 2.51 -9.33
C ALA A 33 20.07 1.36 -9.15
N GLY A 34 20.00 0.62 -8.05
CA GLY A 34 20.82 -0.57 -7.82
C GLY A 34 20.61 -1.64 -8.89
N TYR A 35 19.37 -1.91 -9.31
CA TYR A 35 19.06 -2.85 -10.39
C TYR A 35 19.77 -2.47 -11.71
N TYR A 36 19.75 -1.19 -12.07
CA TYR A 36 20.34 -0.74 -13.34
C TYR A 36 21.84 -0.47 -13.26
N LEU A 37 22.36 0.00 -12.12
CA LEU A 37 23.72 0.52 -11.99
C LEU A 37 24.69 -0.43 -11.26
N ALA A 38 24.19 -1.38 -10.48
CA ALA A 38 25.02 -2.26 -9.65
C ALA A 38 24.82 -3.75 -10.01
N PRO A 39 25.80 -4.41 -10.67
CA PRO A 39 25.68 -5.82 -11.08
C PRO A 39 25.31 -6.81 -9.96
N PRO A 40 25.85 -6.69 -8.72
CA PRO A 40 25.45 -7.58 -7.62
C PRO A 40 23.97 -7.44 -7.24
N VAL A 41 23.47 -6.21 -7.22
CA VAL A 41 22.05 -5.93 -6.89
C VAL A 41 21.15 -6.44 -8.00
N ARG A 42 21.53 -6.21 -9.27
CA ARG A 42 20.83 -6.77 -10.42
C ARG A 42 20.70 -8.29 -10.34
N THR A 43 21.81 -8.98 -10.09
CA THR A 43 21.86 -10.44 -9.98
C THR A 43 20.94 -10.94 -8.87
N ALA A 44 20.94 -10.28 -7.71
CA ALA A 44 20.08 -10.66 -6.59
C ALA A 44 18.59 -10.48 -6.94
N LEU A 45 18.23 -9.38 -7.58
CA LEU A 45 16.86 -9.11 -8.01
C LEU A 45 16.41 -10.04 -9.14
N GLU A 46 17.27 -10.37 -10.11
CA GLU A 46 16.95 -11.33 -11.16
C GLU A 46 16.72 -12.74 -10.59
N ARG A 47 17.51 -13.17 -9.61
CA ARG A 47 17.25 -14.42 -8.88
C ARG A 47 15.90 -14.39 -8.16
N LEU A 48 15.54 -13.26 -7.55
CA LEU A 48 14.23 -13.08 -6.94
C LEU A 48 13.11 -13.14 -7.98
N ALA A 49 13.32 -12.57 -9.17
CA ALA A 49 12.36 -12.63 -10.27
C ALA A 49 12.14 -14.07 -10.76
N VAL A 50 13.21 -14.84 -10.93
CA VAL A 50 13.16 -16.26 -11.30
C VAL A 50 12.44 -17.07 -10.22
N PHE A 51 12.84 -16.94 -8.95
CA PHE A 51 12.20 -17.63 -7.84
C PHE A 51 10.70 -17.32 -7.74
N ARG A 52 10.31 -16.05 -7.89
CA ARG A 52 8.90 -15.67 -7.96
C ARG A 52 8.20 -16.34 -9.14
N GLY A 53 8.84 -16.41 -10.31
CA GLY A 53 8.31 -17.06 -11.50
C GLY A 53 8.04 -18.54 -11.29
N GLU A 54 8.97 -19.24 -10.64
CA GLU A 54 8.86 -20.67 -10.31
C GLU A 54 7.78 -20.95 -9.27
N VAL A 55 7.71 -20.14 -8.21
CA VAL A 55 6.69 -20.31 -7.15
C VAL A 55 5.31 -19.88 -7.63
N GLY A 56 5.23 -18.86 -8.48
CA GLY A 56 3.98 -18.35 -9.04
C GLY A 56 3.10 -17.64 -8.01
N LEU A 57 1.79 -17.89 -8.07
CA LEU A 57 0.80 -17.17 -7.26
C LEU A 57 0.98 -17.30 -5.73
N PRO A 58 1.36 -18.46 -5.17
CA PRO A 58 1.69 -18.57 -3.75
C PRO A 58 2.72 -17.55 -3.24
N PHE A 59 3.72 -17.19 -4.06
CA PHE A 59 4.68 -16.14 -3.69
C PHE A 59 3.96 -14.82 -3.43
N ALA A 60 3.02 -14.45 -4.31
CA ALA A 60 2.28 -13.21 -4.20
C ALA A 60 1.41 -13.19 -2.94
N VAL A 61 0.71 -14.28 -2.65
CA VAL A 61 -0.13 -14.46 -1.44
C VAL A 61 0.71 -14.29 -0.18
N VAL A 62 1.79 -15.07 -0.07
CA VAL A 62 2.60 -15.14 1.15
C VAL A 62 3.38 -13.85 1.35
N SER A 63 4.08 -13.35 0.33
CA SER A 63 4.88 -12.13 0.46
C SER A 63 4.00 -10.91 0.79
N THR A 64 2.84 -10.77 0.14
CA THR A 64 1.97 -9.61 0.40
C THR A 64 1.30 -9.71 1.76
N GLY A 65 0.89 -10.90 2.21
CA GLY A 65 0.40 -11.12 3.57
C GLY A 65 1.46 -10.79 4.63
N ILE A 66 2.72 -11.20 4.41
CA ILE A 66 3.82 -10.94 5.34
C ILE A 66 4.11 -9.44 5.45
N PHE A 67 4.34 -8.78 4.31
CA PHE A 67 4.78 -7.38 4.28
C PHE A 67 3.62 -6.40 4.53
N GLY A 68 2.42 -6.70 4.04
CA GLY A 68 1.24 -5.86 4.23
C GLY A 68 0.62 -5.95 5.63
N ALA A 69 0.81 -7.08 6.33
CA ALA A 69 0.11 -7.34 7.59
C ALA A 69 1.02 -7.87 8.71
N VAL A 70 1.68 -9.03 8.50
CA VAL A 70 2.38 -9.74 9.59
C VAL A 70 3.50 -8.88 10.21
N ILE A 71 4.39 -8.31 9.40
CA ILE A 71 5.50 -7.48 9.89
C ILE A 71 4.97 -6.24 10.64
N PRO A 72 4.07 -5.42 10.05
CA PRO A 72 3.42 -4.33 10.79
C PRO A 72 2.80 -4.75 12.12
N PHE A 73 2.14 -5.91 12.16
CA PHE A 73 1.50 -6.39 13.38
C PHE A 73 2.46 -6.82 14.45
N VAL A 74 3.55 -7.52 14.10
CA VAL A 74 4.61 -7.83 15.05
C VAL A 74 5.12 -6.53 15.68
N ILE A 75 5.37 -5.49 14.88
CA ILE A 75 5.85 -4.20 15.38
C ILE A 75 4.81 -3.45 16.24
N LEU A 76 3.52 -3.56 15.92
CA LEU A 76 2.44 -3.04 16.75
C LEU A 76 2.35 -3.78 18.11
N ARG A 77 2.53 -5.10 18.12
CA ARG A 77 2.50 -5.94 19.34
C ARG A 77 3.71 -5.72 20.23
N LEU A 78 4.88 -5.44 19.64
CA LEU A 78 6.11 -5.16 20.40
C LEU A 78 6.08 -3.80 21.13
N SER A 79 5.18 -2.89 20.76
CA SER A 79 5.06 -1.59 21.43
C SER A 79 3.96 -1.60 22.48
N ALA A 80 4.31 -1.26 23.72
CA ALA A 80 3.37 -1.16 24.83
C ALA A 80 2.17 -0.25 24.54
N ALA A 81 2.37 0.83 23.77
CA ALA A 81 1.32 1.79 23.41
C ALA A 81 0.28 1.21 22.43
N THR A 82 0.66 0.25 21.58
CA THR A 82 -0.19 -0.27 20.51
C THR A 82 -0.49 -1.77 20.62
N ARG A 83 0.09 -2.46 21.62
CA ARG A 83 0.02 -3.92 21.72
C ARG A 83 -1.39 -4.48 21.85
N ASN A 84 -2.35 -3.68 22.30
CA ASN A 84 -3.75 -4.07 22.46
C ASN A 84 -4.68 -3.47 21.40
N ARG A 85 -4.14 -2.84 20.36
CA ARG A 85 -4.93 -2.16 19.31
C ARG A 85 -5.86 -3.13 18.58
N TYR A 86 -5.35 -4.30 18.20
CA TYR A 86 -6.11 -5.32 17.48
C TYR A 86 -6.18 -6.62 18.27
N THR A 87 -7.31 -7.31 18.18
CA THR A 87 -7.48 -8.70 18.62
C THR A 87 -6.83 -9.66 17.62
N LEU A 88 -6.65 -10.93 18.01
CA LEU A 88 -6.14 -11.94 17.08
C LEU A 88 -7.07 -12.14 15.87
N ALA A 89 -8.38 -12.10 16.07
CA ALA A 89 -9.35 -12.20 14.98
C ALA A 89 -9.22 -11.05 13.96
N GLN A 90 -9.11 -9.81 14.46
CA GLN A 90 -8.85 -8.62 13.61
C GLN A 90 -7.55 -8.76 12.83
N MET A 91 -6.49 -9.27 13.46
CA MET A 91 -5.22 -9.53 12.79
C MET A 91 -5.35 -10.59 11.69
N SER A 92 -6.00 -11.72 11.98
CA SER A 92 -6.20 -12.79 11.00
C SER A 92 -6.98 -12.31 9.77
N ALA A 93 -8.02 -11.49 9.98
CA ALA A 93 -8.79 -10.90 8.90
C ALA A 93 -7.94 -9.97 8.00
N LEU A 94 -7.09 -9.13 8.60
CA LEU A 94 -6.20 -8.27 7.84
C LEU A 94 -5.07 -9.05 7.13
N VAL A 95 -4.51 -10.10 7.72
CA VAL A 95 -3.55 -10.99 7.04
C VAL A 95 -4.22 -11.64 5.83
N ALA A 96 -5.43 -12.18 5.98
CA ALA A 96 -6.18 -12.77 4.89
C ALA A 96 -6.47 -11.75 3.77
N PHE A 97 -6.82 -10.52 4.14
CA PHE A 97 -7.02 -9.43 3.19
C PHE A 97 -5.75 -9.11 2.40
N TRP A 98 -4.60 -8.92 3.07
CA TRP A 98 -3.35 -8.63 2.37
C TRP A 98 -2.83 -9.81 1.54
N ALA A 99 -3.08 -11.05 1.98
CA ALA A 99 -2.83 -12.24 1.20
C ALA A 99 -3.68 -12.26 -0.10
N TYR A 100 -4.97 -11.93 -0.01
CA TYR A 100 -5.84 -11.73 -1.17
C TYR A 100 -5.34 -10.59 -2.08
N LYS A 101 -4.93 -9.45 -1.51
CA LYS A 101 -4.37 -8.32 -2.27
C LYS A 101 -3.14 -8.74 -3.06
N GLY A 102 -2.34 -9.68 -2.56
CA GLY A 102 -1.22 -10.27 -3.31
C GLY A 102 -1.66 -10.90 -4.63
N VAL A 103 -2.76 -11.66 -4.62
CA VAL A 103 -3.35 -12.22 -5.85
C VAL A 103 -3.83 -11.11 -6.77
N GLU A 104 -4.66 -10.20 -6.24
CA GLU A 104 -5.27 -9.13 -7.02
C GLU A 104 -4.21 -8.25 -7.71
N ILE A 105 -3.19 -7.80 -6.97
CA ILE A 105 -2.12 -6.95 -7.48
C ILE A 105 -1.24 -7.71 -8.47
N SER A 106 -0.93 -8.99 -8.21
CA SER A 106 -0.15 -9.79 -9.14
C SER A 106 -0.86 -9.97 -10.49
N LEU A 107 -2.18 -10.20 -10.46
CA LEU A 107 -3.00 -10.28 -11.67
C LEU A 107 -3.13 -8.92 -12.35
N PHE A 108 -3.26 -7.85 -11.59
CA PHE A 108 -3.33 -6.48 -12.10
C PHE A 108 -2.05 -6.09 -12.84
N TYR A 109 -0.86 -6.36 -12.27
CA TYR A 109 0.41 -6.10 -12.96
C TYR A 109 0.57 -6.95 -14.22
N ALA A 110 0.19 -8.23 -14.18
CA ALA A 110 0.19 -9.08 -15.38
C ALA A 110 -0.77 -8.57 -16.46
N LEU A 111 -1.96 -8.09 -16.08
CA LEU A 111 -2.93 -7.50 -17.02
C LEU A 111 -2.34 -6.23 -17.65
N GLN A 112 -1.77 -5.35 -16.85
CA GLN A 112 -1.16 -4.12 -17.36
C GLN A 112 0.04 -4.39 -18.27
N ALA A 113 0.84 -5.41 -17.99
CA ALA A 113 1.91 -5.84 -18.88
C ALA A 113 1.36 -6.35 -20.23
N ARG A 114 0.24 -7.08 -20.23
CA ARG A 114 -0.43 -7.52 -21.47
C ARG A 114 -1.04 -6.37 -22.26
N VAL A 115 -1.60 -5.37 -21.58
CA VAL A 115 -2.30 -4.23 -22.23
C VAL A 115 -1.35 -3.15 -22.72
N PHE A 116 -0.32 -2.81 -21.94
CA PHE A 116 0.59 -1.68 -22.21
C PHE A 116 2.02 -2.11 -22.58
N GLY A 117 2.34 -3.39 -22.51
CA GLY A 117 3.66 -3.96 -22.78
C GLY A 117 4.50 -4.20 -21.53
N GLU A 118 5.57 -4.99 -21.69
CA GLU A 118 6.58 -5.27 -20.66
C GLU A 118 7.71 -4.22 -20.63
N GLU A 119 7.89 -3.52 -21.76
CA GLU A 119 8.94 -2.52 -21.97
C GLU A 119 8.88 -1.38 -20.94
N GLN A 120 10.03 -0.89 -20.47
CA GLN A 120 10.10 0.28 -19.58
C GLN A 120 10.20 1.60 -20.37
N THR A 121 9.32 1.80 -21.36
CA THR A 121 9.23 3.08 -22.09
C THR A 121 8.47 4.12 -21.26
N VAL A 122 8.71 5.41 -21.55
CA VAL A 122 7.96 6.52 -20.91
C VAL A 122 6.45 6.34 -21.07
N PHE A 123 6.00 5.94 -22.26
CA PHE A 123 4.58 5.70 -22.52
C PHE A 123 4.04 4.56 -21.64
N THR A 124 4.70 3.41 -21.62
CA THR A 124 4.25 2.25 -20.83
C THR A 124 4.19 2.58 -19.34
N ILE A 125 5.19 3.28 -18.80
CA ILE A 125 5.22 3.66 -17.39
C ILE A 125 4.09 4.64 -17.07
N VAL A 126 3.92 5.70 -17.86
CA VAL A 126 2.87 6.71 -17.63
C VAL A 126 1.48 6.06 -17.75
N ALA A 127 1.23 5.26 -18.79
CA ALA A 127 -0.04 4.57 -18.96
C ALA A 127 -0.36 3.66 -17.78
N LYS A 128 0.62 2.86 -17.33
CA LYS A 128 0.45 1.98 -16.17
C LYS A 128 0.19 2.77 -14.88
N THR A 129 0.96 3.84 -14.64
CA THR A 129 0.75 4.72 -13.48
C THR A 129 -0.64 5.35 -13.49
N LEU A 130 -1.12 5.84 -14.64
CA LEU A 130 -2.43 6.48 -14.72
C LEU A 130 -3.57 5.49 -14.46
N VAL A 131 -3.51 4.29 -15.04
CA VAL A 131 -4.50 3.24 -14.78
C VAL A 131 -4.47 2.78 -13.33
N ASP A 132 -3.29 2.58 -12.77
CA ASP A 132 -3.14 2.22 -11.35
C ASP A 132 -3.76 3.28 -10.43
N GLN A 133 -3.36 4.54 -10.61
CA GLN A 133 -3.67 5.59 -9.63
C GLN A 133 -5.04 6.24 -9.83
N PHE A 134 -5.57 6.25 -11.04
CA PHE A 134 -6.84 6.92 -11.37
C PHE A 134 -7.97 5.99 -11.82
N VAL A 135 -7.68 4.71 -12.07
CA VAL A 135 -8.72 3.70 -12.37
C VAL A 135 -8.77 2.66 -11.26
N TYR A 136 -7.74 1.83 -11.13
CA TYR A 136 -7.70 0.75 -10.14
C TYR A 136 -7.79 1.26 -8.70
N GLY A 137 -7.03 2.31 -8.36
CA GLY A 137 -7.02 2.94 -7.04
C GLY A 137 -8.41 3.41 -6.61
N PRO A 138 -9.06 4.32 -7.35
CA PRO A 138 -10.37 4.87 -6.99
C PRO A 138 -11.51 3.86 -7.06
N THR A 139 -11.49 2.90 -7.99
CA THR A 139 -12.63 2.00 -8.22
C THR A 139 -12.59 0.74 -7.37
N LEU A 140 -11.41 0.22 -7.05
CA LEU A 140 -11.26 -1.07 -6.38
C LEU A 140 -10.34 -0.99 -5.17
N ALA A 141 -9.11 -0.51 -5.34
CA ALA A 141 -8.10 -0.63 -4.29
C ALA A 141 -8.47 0.15 -3.02
N ALA A 142 -8.82 1.44 -3.15
CA ALA A 142 -9.18 2.28 -2.01
C ALA A 142 -10.55 1.91 -1.41
N PRO A 143 -11.63 1.71 -2.18
CA PRO A 143 -12.92 1.29 -1.63
C PRO A 143 -12.84 -0.04 -0.87
N LEU A 144 -12.17 -1.05 -1.44
CA LEU A 144 -12.06 -2.37 -0.80
C LEU A 144 -11.18 -2.32 0.45
N THR A 145 -10.07 -1.58 0.40
CA THR A 145 -9.22 -1.36 1.59
C THR A 145 -10.01 -0.65 2.69
N TRP A 146 -10.73 0.42 2.35
CA TRP A 146 -11.58 1.12 3.32
C TRP A 146 -12.63 0.19 3.93
N LEU A 147 -13.33 -0.59 3.09
CA LEU A 147 -14.38 -1.53 3.52
C LEU A 147 -13.86 -2.53 4.55
N VAL A 148 -12.74 -3.20 4.25
CA VAL A 148 -12.17 -4.22 5.13
C VAL A 148 -11.64 -3.61 6.42
N TYR A 149 -10.92 -2.48 6.33
CA TYR A 149 -10.40 -1.82 7.51
C TYR A 149 -11.52 -1.25 8.39
N ALA A 150 -12.58 -0.69 7.81
CA ALA A 150 -13.75 -0.23 8.55
C ALA A 150 -14.45 -1.39 9.27
N TRP A 151 -14.65 -2.53 8.59
CA TRP A 151 -15.25 -3.72 9.20
C TRP A 151 -14.41 -4.25 10.38
N VAL A 152 -13.09 -4.27 10.21
CA VAL A 152 -12.14 -4.68 11.26
C VAL A 152 -12.17 -3.69 12.42
N GLU A 153 -12.12 -2.38 12.19
CA GLU A 153 -12.15 -1.35 13.24
C GLU A 153 -13.49 -1.34 14.00
N LEU A 154 -14.60 -1.65 13.32
CA LEU A 154 -15.92 -1.87 13.91
C LEU A 154 -16.05 -3.21 14.67
N ARG A 155 -14.94 -3.92 14.90
CA ARG A 155 -14.90 -5.24 15.57
C ARG A 155 -15.86 -6.25 14.94
N PHE A 156 -15.95 -6.22 13.61
CA PHE A 156 -16.79 -7.08 12.78
C PHE A 156 -18.30 -6.85 12.90
N ASP A 157 -18.74 -5.69 13.41
CA ASP A 157 -20.15 -5.30 13.36
C ASP A 157 -20.59 -5.00 11.92
N THR A 158 -21.22 -5.99 11.29
CA THR A 158 -21.72 -5.91 9.91
C THR A 158 -22.90 -4.97 9.78
N ARG A 159 -23.70 -4.77 10.83
CA ARG A 159 -24.85 -3.87 10.79
C ARG A 159 -24.38 -2.41 10.76
N ALA A 160 -23.41 -2.08 11.61
CA ALA A 160 -22.76 -0.78 11.60
C ALA A 160 -22.07 -0.50 10.25
N LEU A 161 -21.37 -1.50 9.69
CA LEU A 161 -20.73 -1.37 8.38
C LEU A 161 -21.75 -1.11 7.26
N ILE A 162 -22.87 -1.83 7.23
CA ILE A 162 -23.92 -1.63 6.23
C ILE A 162 -24.55 -0.23 6.37
N ALA A 163 -24.71 0.26 7.60
CA ALA A 163 -25.18 1.62 7.84
C ALA A 163 -24.20 2.66 7.26
N ASP A 164 -22.89 2.49 7.48
CA ASP A 164 -21.85 3.33 6.88
C ASP A 164 -21.84 3.25 5.34
N LEU A 165 -22.03 2.06 4.77
CA LEU A 165 -22.11 1.87 3.31
C LEU A 165 -23.29 2.58 2.68
N ARG A 166 -24.41 2.66 3.39
CA ARG A 166 -25.63 3.34 2.95
C ARG A 166 -25.60 4.85 3.22
N ALA A 167 -24.61 5.35 3.96
CA ALA A 167 -24.51 6.76 4.25
C ALA A 167 -24.31 7.55 2.95
N PRO A 168 -25.13 8.59 2.69
CA PRO A 168 -24.97 9.41 1.50
C PRO A 168 -23.61 10.10 1.55
N GLY A 169 -22.94 10.21 0.39
CA GLY A 169 -21.64 10.87 0.32
C GLY A 169 -20.45 10.06 0.82
N LEU A 170 -20.62 8.77 1.18
CA LEU A 170 -19.54 7.87 1.62
C LEU A 170 -18.24 8.05 0.81
N TYR A 171 -18.37 8.01 -0.53
CA TYR A 171 -17.23 8.11 -1.41
C TYR A 171 -16.50 9.46 -1.25
N ARG A 172 -17.25 10.56 -1.23
CA ARG A 172 -16.71 11.91 -1.09
C ARG A 172 -16.09 12.15 0.28
N GLU A 173 -16.67 11.56 1.33
CA GLU A 173 -16.30 11.85 2.71
C GLU A 173 -15.24 10.92 3.29
N ARG A 174 -15.16 9.68 2.80
CA ARG A 174 -14.23 8.66 3.32
C ARG A 174 -13.20 8.21 2.29
N ILE A 175 -13.64 7.86 1.08
CA ILE A 175 -12.77 7.27 0.05
C ILE A 175 -11.90 8.36 -0.61
N PHE A 176 -12.48 9.49 -0.99
CA PHE A 176 -11.75 10.57 -1.66
C PHE A 176 -10.63 11.18 -0.79
N PRO A 177 -10.84 11.49 0.50
CA PRO A 177 -9.77 11.91 1.41
C PRO A 177 -8.63 10.88 1.52
N LEU A 178 -8.97 9.59 1.54
CA LEU A 178 -7.99 8.50 1.54
C LEU A 178 -7.18 8.51 0.24
N LEU A 179 -7.82 8.67 -0.93
CA LEU A 179 -7.15 8.78 -2.23
C LEU A 179 -6.20 9.98 -2.30
N VAL A 180 -6.65 11.16 -1.86
CA VAL A 180 -5.81 12.37 -1.86
C VAL A 180 -4.55 12.17 -1.02
N THR A 181 -4.70 11.55 0.16
CA THR A 181 -3.55 11.23 1.03
C THR A 181 -2.67 10.14 0.42
N SER A 182 -3.29 9.17 -0.27
CA SER A 182 -2.59 8.09 -0.95
C SER A 182 -1.72 8.61 -2.09
N TRP A 183 -2.26 9.48 -2.96
CA TRP A 183 -1.56 9.99 -4.13
C TRP A 183 -0.28 10.76 -3.80
N SER A 184 -0.21 11.45 -2.66
CA SER A 184 1.03 12.17 -2.28
C SER A 184 2.22 11.24 -2.06
N VAL A 185 1.97 9.98 -1.70
CA VAL A 185 3.01 8.98 -1.45
C VAL A 185 3.09 7.98 -2.59
N TRP A 186 1.95 7.44 -3.02
CA TRP A 186 1.87 6.32 -3.95
C TRP A 186 2.02 6.73 -5.41
N LEU A 187 1.61 7.92 -5.82
CA LEU A 187 1.75 8.35 -7.22
C LEU A 187 3.22 8.31 -7.69
N PRO A 188 4.18 8.97 -7.01
CA PRO A 188 5.60 8.88 -7.39
C PRO A 188 6.18 7.49 -7.16
N THR A 189 5.75 6.81 -6.10
CA THR A 189 6.20 5.45 -5.78
C THR A 189 5.85 4.45 -6.87
N VAL A 190 4.63 4.52 -7.41
CA VAL A 190 4.16 3.62 -8.46
C VAL A 190 4.90 3.86 -9.78
N VAL A 191 5.25 5.11 -10.09
CA VAL A 191 6.18 5.40 -11.21
C VAL A 191 7.51 4.67 -11.00
N ILE A 192 8.08 4.74 -9.79
CA ILE A 192 9.34 4.05 -9.45
C ILE A 192 9.18 2.53 -9.59
N ILE A 193 8.04 1.98 -9.16
CA ILE A 193 7.77 0.54 -9.27
C ILE A 193 7.73 0.10 -10.73
N TYR A 194 7.04 0.85 -11.61
CA TYR A 194 6.94 0.51 -13.03
C TYR A 194 8.24 0.68 -13.82
N LEU A 195 9.29 1.26 -13.22
CA LEU A 195 10.64 1.23 -13.78
C LEU A 195 11.31 -0.15 -13.67
N LEU A 196 10.75 -1.11 -12.92
CA LEU A 196 11.25 -2.47 -12.85
C LEU A 196 10.49 -3.42 -13.80
N PRO A 197 11.13 -4.53 -14.22
CA PRO A 197 10.44 -5.64 -14.88
C PRO A 197 9.24 -6.12 -14.06
N THR A 198 8.17 -6.57 -14.74
CA THR A 198 6.89 -6.94 -14.09
C THR A 198 7.04 -7.96 -12.96
N ALA A 199 8.00 -8.89 -13.07
CA ALA A 199 8.30 -9.84 -12.01
C ALA A 199 8.75 -9.20 -10.69
N LEU A 200 9.36 -8.01 -10.73
CA LEU A 200 9.92 -7.31 -9.57
C LEU A 200 9.02 -6.21 -9.01
N GLN A 201 7.96 -5.84 -9.75
CA GLN A 201 7.01 -4.80 -9.33
C GLN A 201 6.29 -5.16 -8.02
N LEU A 202 5.80 -6.41 -7.89
CA LEU A 202 5.14 -6.86 -6.67
C LEU A 202 6.09 -6.95 -5.46
N PRO A 203 7.30 -7.54 -5.57
CA PRO A 203 8.28 -7.47 -4.49
C PRO A 203 8.56 -6.05 -3.99
N LEU A 204 8.80 -5.09 -4.89
CA LEU A 204 9.06 -3.71 -4.49
C LEU A 204 7.84 -3.06 -3.85
N GLN A 205 6.65 -3.25 -4.43
CA GLN A 205 5.36 -2.81 -3.87
C GLN A 205 5.19 -3.31 -2.42
N ASN A 206 5.51 -4.58 -2.16
CA ASN A 206 5.35 -5.19 -0.84
C ASN A 206 6.29 -4.56 0.19
N ILE A 207 7.57 -4.39 -0.14
CA ILE A 207 8.54 -3.73 0.74
C ILE A 207 8.08 -2.30 1.04
N VAL A 208 7.70 -1.56 0.00
CA VAL A 208 7.21 -0.20 0.14
C VAL A 208 5.96 -0.13 1.02
N CYS A 209 4.98 -1.00 0.81
CA CYS A 209 3.76 -1.07 1.62
C CYS A 209 4.06 -1.33 3.11
N CYS A 210 5.00 -2.24 3.38
CA CYS A 210 5.46 -2.51 4.73
C CYS A 210 6.11 -1.26 5.34
N PHE A 211 7.08 -0.66 4.66
CA PHE A 211 7.77 0.54 5.13
C PHE A 211 6.82 1.68 5.41
N PHE A 212 5.86 1.92 4.52
CA PHE A 212 4.83 2.94 4.71
C PHE A 212 4.05 2.73 6.02
N THR A 213 3.60 1.49 6.25
CA THR A 213 2.86 1.12 7.45
C THR A 213 3.70 1.31 8.71
N LEU A 214 4.97 0.89 8.68
CA LEU A 214 5.89 1.06 9.81
C LEU A 214 6.18 2.52 10.12
N LEU A 215 6.41 3.35 9.10
CA LEU A 215 6.64 4.78 9.26
C LEU A 215 5.45 5.46 9.95
N ILE A 216 4.22 5.14 9.54
CA ILE A 216 3.00 5.64 10.21
C ILE A 216 2.98 5.22 11.69
N ILE A 217 3.29 3.96 11.99
CA ILE A 217 3.32 3.44 13.36
C ILE A 217 4.36 4.19 14.21
N PHE A 218 5.55 4.48 13.68
CA PHE A 218 6.59 5.19 14.42
C PHE A 218 6.28 6.69 14.58
N MET A 219 5.67 7.33 13.59
CA MET A 219 5.34 8.75 13.66
C MET A 219 4.15 9.05 14.56
N THR A 220 3.17 8.14 14.61
CA THR A 220 2.04 8.23 15.55
C THR A 220 2.44 8.00 17.02
N ARG A 221 3.69 7.59 17.29
CA ARG A 221 4.27 7.47 18.64
C ARG A 221 4.85 8.78 19.19
N ARG A 222 4.73 9.92 18.50
CA ARG A 222 5.23 11.19 19.07
C ARG A 222 4.49 11.50 20.39
N PRO A 223 5.23 11.75 21.49
CA PRO A 223 4.64 11.89 22.82
C PRO A 223 3.75 13.13 22.92
N THR A 224 2.58 12.96 23.53
CA THR A 224 1.91 14.03 24.26
C THR A 224 2.84 14.42 25.42
N GLY A 225 3.63 15.47 25.22
CA GLY A 225 4.66 15.87 26.17
C GLY A 225 5.46 17.07 25.69
N ALA A 226 4.78 18.17 25.39
CA ALA A 226 5.31 19.53 25.37
C ALA A 226 4.12 20.51 25.20
N VAL A 227 3.51 20.87 26.34
CA VAL A 227 3.21 22.20 26.92
C VAL A 227 2.18 21.97 28.01
#